data_AF-A0A7V1Z5Z8-F1
#
_entry.id   AF-A0A7V1Z5Z8-F1
#
_cell.length_a   1.000
_cell.length_b   1.000
_cell.length_c   1.000
_cell.angle_alpha   90.00
_cell.angle_beta   90.00
_cell.angle_gamma   90.00
#
_symmetry.space_group_name_H-M   'P 1'
#
loop_
_entity.id
_entity.type
_entity.pdbx_description
1 polymer ?
#
loop_
_entity_poly.entity_id
_entity_poly.type
_entity_poly.pdbx_seq_one_letter_code
_entity_poly.pdbx_strand_id
1 'polypeptide(L)'
;MDTQSEQQAHLESQVEAEEVVVEPAEKVKKPRKTAKLKPSRMRVVWGVFSSSVQCVQTFPYPQKKEAETLAAKLTTEKKSPYFVQPVKEPIVEEPPTG
;
A
#
# COMPACT_ATOMS: atom_id res chain seq x y z
N MET A 1 -26.99 -29.94 5.67
CA MET A 1 -25.60 -30.11 5.19
C MET A 1 -25.27 -28.82 4.48
N ASP A 2 -25.09 -27.83 5.34
CA ASP A 2 -25.01 -26.42 5.08
C ASP A 2 -23.63 -26.02 4.58
N THR A 3 -23.58 -24.84 3.98
CA THR A 3 -22.39 -23.97 3.90
C THR A 3 -21.24 -24.45 3.03
N GLN A 4 -21.53 -24.74 1.76
CA GLN A 4 -20.55 -24.50 0.71
C GLN A 4 -21.15 -23.76 -0.50
N SER A 5 -22.23 -23.01 -0.26
CA SER A 5 -22.59 -21.86 -1.11
C SER A 5 -21.74 -20.64 -0.70
N GLU A 6 -21.63 -19.72 -1.65
CA GLU A 6 -21.24 -18.32 -1.49
C GLU A 6 -19.77 -17.89 -1.45
N GLN A 7 -18.82 -18.63 -0.88
CA GLN A 7 -17.55 -17.96 -0.51
C GLN A 7 -16.48 -17.81 -1.61
N GLN A 8 -16.76 -18.20 -2.84
CA GLN A 8 -15.77 -18.08 -3.94
C GLN A 8 -16.12 -17.04 -5.02
N ALA A 9 -17.23 -16.31 -4.87
CA ALA A 9 -17.71 -15.36 -5.90
C ALA A 9 -17.46 -13.87 -5.58
N HIS A 10 -16.87 -13.51 -4.43
CA HIS A 10 -16.78 -12.11 -3.99
C HIS A 10 -15.41 -11.44 -4.22
N LEU A 11 -14.45 -12.09 -4.89
CA LEU A 11 -13.11 -11.51 -5.10
C LEU A 11 -12.79 -11.14 -6.55
N GLU A 12 -13.68 -11.40 -7.51
CA GLU A 12 -13.53 -10.97 -8.91
C GLU A 12 -14.29 -9.67 -9.24
N SER A 13 -15.13 -9.17 -8.33
CA SER A 13 -15.95 -7.96 -8.51
C SER A 13 -15.26 -6.67 -8.01
N GLN A 14 -13.94 -6.53 -8.22
CA GLN A 14 -13.19 -5.32 -7.85
C GLN A 14 -12.15 -4.88 -8.89
N VAL A 15 -12.27 -5.33 -10.14
CA VAL A 15 -11.45 -4.85 -11.28
C VAL A 15 -12.24 -4.03 -12.31
N GLU A 16 -13.50 -3.73 -12.01
CA GLU A 16 -14.37 -2.87 -12.82
C GLU A 16 -14.50 -1.49 -12.16
N ALA A 17 -13.45 -0.67 -12.23
CA ALA A 17 -13.51 0.76 -11.90
C ALA A 17 -12.26 1.52 -12.38
N GLU A 18 -11.97 1.50 -13.68
CA GLU A 18 -11.22 2.62 -14.29
C GLU A 18 -11.50 2.71 -15.80
N GLU A 19 -12.69 3.19 -16.14
CA GLU A 19 -12.94 3.86 -17.41
C GLU A 19 -12.90 5.37 -17.15
N VAL A 20 -12.22 6.14 -18.00
CA VAL A 20 -12.78 7.33 -18.69
C VAL A 20 -11.66 8.00 -19.51
N VAL A 21 -11.91 8.13 -20.81
CA VAL A 21 -11.11 8.80 -21.82
C VAL A 21 -11.91 10.03 -22.35
N VAL A 22 -11.19 11.07 -22.82
CA VAL A 22 -11.62 12.15 -23.78
C VAL A 22 -12.43 13.31 -23.13
N GLU A 23 -12.22 14.64 -23.26
CA GLU A 23 -11.41 15.59 -24.06
C GLU A 23 -11.36 16.99 -23.35
N PRO A 24 -10.57 17.98 -23.82
CA PRO A 24 -10.30 19.26 -23.16
C PRO A 24 -11.22 20.42 -23.61
N ALA A 25 -11.60 21.30 -22.67
CA ALA A 25 -12.30 22.55 -22.93
C ALA A 25 -11.82 23.71 -22.03
N GLU A 26 -12.06 24.92 -22.51
CA GLU A 26 -11.32 26.18 -22.34
C GLU A 26 -11.28 26.90 -20.97
N LYS A 27 -10.14 27.60 -20.79
CA LYS A 27 -9.89 28.96 -20.25
C LYS A 27 -10.37 29.43 -18.86
N VAL A 28 -9.33 29.77 -18.09
CA VAL A 28 -9.13 30.98 -17.25
C VAL A 28 -9.85 31.04 -15.90
N LYS A 29 -9.03 30.88 -14.83
CA LYS A 29 -8.86 31.86 -13.73
C LYS A 29 -7.53 31.54 -13.03
N LYS A 30 -6.58 32.49 -12.99
CA LYS A 30 -5.31 32.34 -12.26
C LYS A 30 -5.63 32.34 -10.75
N PRO A 31 -5.47 31.22 -10.01
CA PRO A 31 -5.65 31.27 -8.57
C PRO A 31 -4.40 31.88 -7.94
N ARG A 32 -4.64 32.95 -7.17
CA ARG A 32 -3.76 33.63 -6.21
C ARG A 32 -2.76 32.65 -5.58
N LYS A 33 -1.48 33.03 -5.51
CA LYS A 33 -0.44 32.24 -4.84
C LYS A 33 -0.80 32.07 -3.36
N THR A 34 -1.51 31.00 -3.05
CA THR A 34 -1.68 30.49 -1.71
C THR A 34 -0.31 30.02 -1.24
N ALA A 35 0.10 30.48 -0.06
CA ALA A 35 1.29 29.97 0.61
C ALA A 35 1.20 28.44 0.58
N LYS A 36 2.16 27.79 -0.08
CA LYS A 36 2.25 26.33 -0.10
C LYS A 36 2.41 25.89 1.36
N LEU A 37 1.32 25.45 2.00
CA LEU A 37 1.44 24.55 3.14
C LEU A 37 2.36 23.43 2.65
N LYS A 38 3.53 23.29 3.27
CA LYS A 38 4.47 22.23 2.94
C LYS A 38 3.66 20.94 3.03
N PRO A 39 3.45 20.20 1.92
CA PRO A 39 2.64 18.99 2.01
C PRO A 39 3.36 18.07 2.98
N SER A 40 2.69 17.65 4.05
CA SER A 40 3.14 16.54 4.87
C SER A 40 3.36 15.38 3.92
N ARG A 41 4.63 15.13 3.57
CA ARG A 41 4.97 14.12 2.58
C ARG A 41 4.73 12.78 3.27
N MET A 42 3.71 12.07 2.83
CA MET A 42 3.51 10.68 3.20
C MET A 42 4.37 9.83 2.25
N ARG A 43 5.05 8.81 2.78
CA ARG A 43 5.70 7.78 1.97
C ARG A 43 4.90 6.50 2.08
N VAL A 44 4.81 5.77 0.97
CA VAL A 44 4.35 4.39 1.00
C VAL A 44 5.58 3.52 1.20
N VAL A 45 5.50 2.57 2.12
CA VAL A 45 6.50 1.53 2.34
C VAL A 45 5.81 0.17 2.23
N TRP A 46 6.55 -0.87 1.90
CA TRP A 46 6.06 -2.25 1.94
C TRP A 46 6.38 -2.84 3.31
N GLY A 47 5.36 -3.13 4.11
CA GLY A 47 5.49 -3.88 5.36
C GLY A 47 5.31 -5.37 5.12
N VAL A 48 6.20 -6.18 5.69
CA VAL A 48 6.04 -7.65 5.77
C VAL A 48 5.35 -7.96 7.09
N PHE A 49 4.17 -8.56 7.01
CA PHE A 49 3.32 -8.90 8.14
C PHE A 49 3.24 -10.41 8.36
N SER A 50 3.10 -10.82 9.61
CA SER A 50 2.80 -12.21 9.98
C SER A 50 1.29 -12.49 9.97
N SER A 51 0.90 -13.75 10.14
CA SER A 51 -0.52 -14.16 10.34
C SER A 51 -1.25 -13.39 11.45
N SER A 52 -0.52 -12.82 12.41
CA SER A 52 -1.07 -12.01 13.51
C SER A 52 -1.14 -10.51 13.19
N VAL A 53 -0.92 -10.11 11.92
CA VAL A 53 -0.89 -8.72 11.44
C VAL A 53 0.17 -7.87 12.18
N GLN A 54 1.25 -8.52 12.61
CA GLN A 54 2.39 -7.82 13.21
C GLN A 54 3.40 -7.48 12.12
N CYS A 55 3.78 -6.20 12.01
CA CYS A 55 4.80 -5.74 11.08
C CYS A 55 6.17 -6.22 11.55
N VAL A 56 6.81 -7.09 10.78
CA VAL A 56 8.13 -7.66 11.10
C VAL A 56 9.25 -6.81 10.50
N GLN A 57 9.05 -6.30 9.28
CA GLN A 57 10.03 -5.49 8.57
C GLN A 57 9.33 -4.54 7.59
N THR A 58 9.81 -3.30 7.49
CA THR A 58 9.39 -2.35 6.45
C THR A 58 10.47 -2.18 5.39
N PHE A 59 10.04 -1.97 4.15
CA PHE A 59 10.88 -1.78 2.98
C PHE A 59 10.43 -0.55 2.19
N PRO A 60 11.35 0.22 1.59
CA PRO A 60 11.00 1.28 0.64
C PRO A 60 10.09 0.81 -0.49
N TYR A 61 9.21 1.69 -0.98
CA TYR A 61 8.32 1.41 -2.12
C TYR A 61 8.97 0.72 -3.35
N PRO A 62 10.19 1.10 -3.82
CA PRO A 62 10.80 0.40 -4.96
C PRO A 62 11.26 -1.03 -4.63
N GLN A 63 11.32 -1.41 -3.35
CA GLN A 63 11.84 -2.70 -2.89
C GLN A 63 10.74 -3.72 -2.57
N LYS A 64 9.65 -3.71 -3.35
CA LYS A 64 8.57 -4.71 -3.21
C LYS A 64 9.09 -6.15 -3.29
N LYS A 65 9.98 -6.41 -4.25
CA LYS A 65 10.54 -7.74 -4.49
C LYS A 65 11.35 -8.26 -3.30
N GLU A 66 12.05 -7.36 -2.60
CA GLU A 66 12.80 -7.71 -1.39
C GLU A 66 11.86 -8.08 -0.25
N ALA A 67 10.77 -7.32 -0.08
CA ALA A 67 9.72 -7.61 0.90
C ALA A 67 9.04 -8.97 0.63
N GLU A 68 8.73 -9.28 -0.64
CA GLU A 68 8.16 -10.57 -1.05
C GLU A 68 9.13 -11.73 -0.81
N THR A 69 10.41 -11.53 -1.11
CA THR A 69 11.46 -12.53 -0.87
C THR A 69 11.62 -12.83 0.62
N LEU A 70 11.60 -11.79 1.47
CA LEU A 70 11.67 -11.95 2.91
C LEU A 70 10.42 -12.66 3.45
N ALA A 71 9.22 -12.30 2.97
CA ALA A 71 7.98 -12.98 3.33
C ALA A 71 8.02 -14.48 2.98
N ALA A 72 8.51 -14.85 1.79
CA ALA A 72 8.65 -16.25 1.37
C ALA A 72 9.66 -17.02 2.22
N LYS A 73 10.81 -16.39 2.53
CA LYS A 73 11.82 -16.96 3.43
C LYS A 73 11.25 -17.21 4.83
N LEU A 74 10.59 -16.23 5.41
CA LEU A 74 9.97 -16.35 6.73
C LEU A 74 8.83 -17.39 6.75
N THR A 75 8.08 -17.50 5.65
CA THR A 75 7.03 -18.53 5.52
C THR A 75 7.61 -19.93 5.57
N THR A 76 8.75 -20.13 4.91
CA THR A 76 9.47 -21.41 4.93
C THR A 76 10.08 -21.71 6.30
N GLU A 77 10.66 -20.69 6.94
CA GLU A 77 11.38 -20.83 8.22
C GLU A 77 10.43 -21.06 9.41
N LYS A 78 9.39 -20.22 9.54
CA LYS A 78 8.46 -20.26 10.67
C LYS A 78 7.18 -21.06 10.40
N LYS A 79 7.01 -21.64 9.20
CA LYS A 79 5.82 -22.41 8.78
C LYS A 79 4.50 -21.64 9.03
N SER A 80 4.56 -20.32 9.01
CA SER A 80 3.43 -19.43 9.18
C SER A 80 3.32 -18.57 7.94
N PRO A 81 2.11 -18.27 7.44
CA PRO A 81 1.97 -17.39 6.29
C PRO A 81 2.45 -15.98 6.64
N TYR A 82 3.32 -15.43 5.79
CA TYR A 82 3.70 -14.02 5.77
C TYR A 82 3.18 -13.37 4.51
N PHE A 83 2.75 -12.12 4.62
CA PHE A 83 2.21 -11.35 3.51
C PHE A 83 2.77 -9.93 3.50
N VAL A 84 2.75 -9.30 2.32
CA VAL A 84 3.27 -7.95 2.11
C VAL A 84 2.10 -6.99 1.94
N GLN A 85 2.11 -5.87 2.67
CA GLN A 85 1.10 -4.81 2.55
C GLN A 85 1.74 -3.44 2.36
N PRO A 86 1.15 -2.56 1.55
CA PRO A 86 1.57 -1.18 1.44
C PRO A 86 1.11 -0.41 2.68
N VAL A 87 2.05 0.16 3.42
CA VAL A 87 1.80 0.99 4.61
C VAL A 87 2.05 2.44 4.25
N LYS A 88 1.09 3.30 4.58
CA LYS A 88 1.18 4.76 4.39
C LYS A 88 1.75 5.37 5.67
N GLU A 89 3.07 5.53 5.71
CA GLU A 89 3.74 6.12 6.86
C GLU A 89 3.92 7.63 6.65
N PRO A 90 3.57 8.46 7.64
CA PRO A 90 4.00 9.85 7.63
C PRO A 90 5.53 9.85 7.72
N ILE A 91 6.21 10.59 6.83
CA ILE A 91 7.64 10.82 7.00
C ILE A 91 7.80 11.77 8.20
N VAL A 92 7.79 11.22 9.40
CA VAL A 92 8.41 11.86 10.55
C VAL A 92 9.87 11.45 10.43
N GLU A 93 10.66 12.33 9.83
CA GLU A 93 12.12 12.23 9.89
C GLU A 93 12.50 12.38 11.36
N GLU A 94 12.42 11.29 12.13
CA GLU A 94 12.97 11.27 13.47
C GLU A 94 14.48 11.50 13.33
N PRO A 95 15.03 12.56 13.96
CA PRO A 95 16.45 12.84 13.88
C PRO A 95 17.21 11.67 14.51
N PRO A 96 18.33 11.21 13.91
CA PRO A 96 19.14 10.15 14.50
C PRO A 96 19.62 10.62 15.88
N THR A 97 19.11 9.98 16.93
CA THR A 97 19.66 10.07 18.28
C THR A 97 20.69 8.96 18.42
N GLY A 98 21.98 9.33 18.57
CA GLY A 98 23.08 8.44 18.91
C GLY A 98 24.33 8.67 18.09
#